data_AF-A0AA38X8J0-F1
#
_entry.id   AF-A0AA38X8J0-F1
#
_cell.length_a   1.000
_cell.length_b   1.000
_cell.length_c   1.000
_cell.angle_alpha   90.00
_cell.angle_beta   90.00
_cell.angle_gamma   90.00
#
_symmetry.space_group_name_H-M   'P 1'
#
loop_
_entity.id
_entity.type
_entity.pdbx_description
1 polymer ?
#
loop_
_entity_poly.entity_id
_entity_poly.type
_entity_poly.pdbx_seq_one_letter_code
_entity_poly.pdbx_strand_id
1 'polypeptide(L)'
;MVLTDDIQTFVHGIPIEREFVGIYFNSIHPWMPFLSEKLFMERVLSPLGPARPESTMLVATVKLIALPPPNLVARSAIYKSIKANLLSAEALGLLELKIFQSLVLLSLYELGHAIYPEAYMTIGHCIRYGHSLGLEKTVEQDSPAGLDNLEAEERRRSWWAIVVLEHLMTLGCVDRASPVGHPKNTSLLPADDMVWEVDGQQDVIQHRLCDPPTATMGRFCLTAQAAILLGKVFMQIHDPANDEGMRDHEARVLENTIAALTEVSLQEGRLRGVGVCSPTTICYR
;
A
#
# COMPACT_ATOMS: atom_id res chain seq x y z
N MET A 1 -22.65 -11.26 -1.66
CA MET A 1 -21.82 -11.68 -2.81
C MET A 1 -21.73 -13.19 -2.82
N VAL A 2 -22.09 -13.84 -3.93
CA VAL A 2 -21.85 -15.28 -4.13
C VAL A 2 -20.53 -15.40 -4.88
N LEU A 3 -19.55 -16.06 -4.26
CA LEU A 3 -18.26 -16.31 -4.87
C LEU A 3 -18.36 -17.44 -5.88
N THR A 4 -17.59 -17.34 -6.95
CA THR A 4 -17.48 -18.41 -7.95
C THR A 4 -16.76 -19.64 -7.37
N ASP A 5 -17.16 -20.84 -7.81
CA ASP A 5 -16.65 -22.12 -7.28
C ASP A 5 -15.14 -22.29 -7.45
N ASP A 6 -14.57 -21.67 -8.48
CA ASP A 6 -13.13 -21.66 -8.73
C ASP A 6 -12.36 -20.86 -7.66
N ILE A 7 -12.91 -19.76 -7.14
CA ILE A 7 -12.30 -19.00 -6.02
C ILE A 7 -12.37 -19.83 -4.74
N GLN A 8 -13.51 -20.46 -4.48
CA GLN A 8 -13.66 -21.31 -3.30
C GLN A 8 -12.68 -22.49 -3.36
N THR A 9 -12.55 -23.13 -4.52
CA THR A 9 -11.59 -24.22 -4.74
C THR A 9 -10.15 -23.72 -4.64
N PHE A 10 -9.85 -22.53 -5.15
CA PHE A 10 -8.53 -21.93 -5.06
C PHE A 10 -8.13 -21.62 -3.61
N VAL A 11 -9.06 -21.14 -2.79
CA VAL A 11 -8.82 -20.86 -1.37
C VAL A 11 -8.75 -22.15 -0.54
N HIS A 12 -9.62 -23.13 -0.80
CA HIS A 12 -9.78 -24.35 0.00
C HIS A 12 -9.10 -25.62 -0.56
N GLY A 13 -8.34 -25.53 -1.66
CA GLY A 13 -7.62 -26.67 -2.25
C GLY A 13 -6.55 -27.31 -1.32
N ILE A 14 -6.27 -28.60 -1.54
CA ILE A 14 -5.43 -29.53 -0.74
C ILE A 14 -3.97 -29.02 -0.51
N PRO A 15 -3.19 -29.59 0.44
CA PRO A 15 -3.03 -29.26 1.86
C PRO A 15 -1.83 -28.32 2.12
N ILE A 16 -1.58 -27.33 1.24
CA ILE A 16 -0.61 -26.27 1.48
C ILE A 16 -1.26 -25.27 2.45
N GLU A 17 -1.35 -25.69 3.71
CA GLU A 17 -1.89 -24.94 4.83
C GLU A 17 -1.12 -23.64 5.00
N ARG A 18 -1.72 -22.51 4.61
CA ARG A 18 -1.25 -21.17 4.94
C ARG A 18 0.22 -20.86 4.57
N GLU A 19 0.93 -21.69 3.80
CA GLU A 19 2.33 -21.43 3.44
C GLU A 19 2.44 -20.11 2.67
N PHE A 20 1.47 -19.84 1.81
CA PHE A 20 1.34 -18.57 1.10
C PHE A 20 1.25 -17.35 2.04
N VAL A 21 0.75 -17.53 3.27
CA VAL A 21 0.69 -16.48 4.30
C VAL A 21 2.11 -16.15 4.75
N GLY A 22 2.89 -17.17 5.10
CA GLY A 22 4.30 -17.00 5.44
C GLY A 22 5.10 -16.41 4.27
N ILE A 23 4.84 -16.84 3.04
CA ILE A 23 5.49 -16.26 1.86
C ILE A 23 5.12 -14.78 1.71
N TYR A 24 3.85 -14.41 1.84
CA TYR A 24 3.40 -13.02 1.77
C TYR A 24 4.06 -12.13 2.82
N PHE A 25 3.99 -12.54 4.10
CA PHE A 25 4.52 -11.75 5.22
C PHE A 25 6.07 -11.66 5.22
N ASN A 26 6.76 -12.61 4.59
CA ASN A 26 8.21 -12.56 4.44
C ASN A 26 8.70 -11.85 3.16
N SER A 27 7.86 -11.72 2.12
CA SER A 27 8.31 -11.20 0.81
C SER A 27 7.67 -9.86 0.40
N ILE A 28 6.37 -9.69 0.59
CA ILE A 28 5.63 -8.49 0.16
C ILE A 28 5.47 -7.51 1.32
N HIS A 29 5.04 -8.02 2.47
CA HIS A 29 4.79 -7.22 3.67
C HIS A 29 5.99 -6.34 4.09
N PRO A 30 7.26 -6.79 4.03
CA PRO A 30 8.37 -5.98 4.53
C PRO A 30 8.57 -4.62 3.83
N TRP A 31 8.11 -4.47 2.58
CA TRP A 31 8.20 -3.23 1.80
C TRP A 31 6.84 -2.58 1.51
N MET A 32 5.74 -3.32 1.68
CA MET A 32 4.37 -2.82 1.57
C MET A 32 3.50 -3.31 2.74
N PRO A 33 3.77 -2.88 3.99
CA PRO A 33 3.09 -3.38 5.19
C PRO A 33 1.77 -2.66 5.45
N PHE A 34 0.70 -3.09 4.78
CA PHE A 34 -0.66 -2.55 4.96
C PHE A 34 -1.69 -3.54 5.51
N LEU A 35 -1.30 -4.81 5.69
CA LEU A 35 -2.12 -5.83 6.35
C LEU A 35 -1.47 -6.17 7.68
N SER A 36 -2.20 -6.11 8.79
CA SER A 36 -1.66 -6.57 10.07
C SER A 36 -1.63 -8.10 10.08
N GLU A 37 -0.47 -8.71 10.34
CA GLU A 37 -0.36 -10.17 10.42
C GLU A 37 -1.29 -10.73 11.51
N LYS A 38 -1.31 -10.05 12.66
CA LYS A 38 -2.20 -10.38 13.78
C LYS A 38 -3.69 -10.34 13.36
N LEU A 39 -4.16 -9.23 12.80
CA LEU A 39 -5.57 -9.10 12.40
C LEU A 39 -5.94 -10.09 11.29
N PHE A 40 -5.02 -10.33 10.36
CA PHE A 40 -5.21 -11.30 9.29
C PHE A 40 -5.40 -12.72 9.85
N MET A 41 -4.53 -13.15 10.77
CA MET A 41 -4.64 -14.45 11.42
C MET A 41 -5.90 -14.59 12.28
N GLU A 42 -6.21 -13.57 13.09
CA GLU A 42 -7.30 -13.61 14.07
C GLU A 42 -8.70 -13.43 13.45
N ARG A 43 -8.82 -12.72 12.32
CA ARG A 43 -10.13 -12.29 11.78
C ARG A 43 -10.41 -12.75 10.35
N VAL A 44 -9.37 -13.02 9.58
CA VAL A 44 -9.51 -13.48 8.19
C VAL A 44 -9.35 -14.99 8.10
N LEU A 45 -8.33 -15.53 8.78
CA LEU A 45 -8.04 -16.96 8.81
C LEU A 45 -8.58 -17.69 10.05
N SER A 46 -9.41 -17.05 10.86
CA SER A 46 -9.98 -17.71 12.05
C SER A 46 -10.81 -18.94 11.68
N PRO A 47 -10.46 -20.15 12.14
CA PRO A 47 -11.23 -21.36 11.86
C PRO A 47 -12.63 -21.34 12.45
N LEU A 48 -12.84 -20.53 13.49
CA LEU A 48 -14.10 -20.40 14.21
C LEU A 48 -14.96 -19.24 13.68
N GLY A 49 -14.41 -18.42 12.78
CA GLY A 49 -15.12 -17.27 12.21
C GLY A 49 -16.12 -17.68 11.14
N PRO A 50 -17.19 -16.87 10.91
CA PRO A 50 -18.08 -17.08 9.78
C PRO A 50 -17.30 -16.93 8.47
N ALA A 51 -17.55 -17.82 7.50
CA ALA A 51 -16.98 -17.72 6.16
C ALA A 51 -17.59 -16.51 5.44
N ARG A 52 -16.90 -15.37 5.52
CA ARG A 52 -17.35 -14.13 4.89
C ARG A 52 -16.71 -13.95 3.52
N PRO A 53 -17.49 -13.55 2.49
CA PRO A 53 -16.99 -13.50 1.13
C PRO A 53 -15.84 -12.47 0.97
N GLU A 54 -15.85 -11.37 1.71
CA GLU A 54 -14.75 -10.39 1.72
C GLU A 54 -13.45 -10.96 2.30
N SER A 55 -13.54 -11.84 3.31
CA SER A 55 -12.38 -12.51 3.89
C SER A 55 -11.82 -13.53 2.89
N THR A 56 -12.68 -14.29 2.22
CA THR A 56 -12.26 -15.23 1.16
C THR A 56 -11.59 -14.51 0.00
N MET A 57 -12.10 -13.34 -0.42
CA MET A 57 -11.46 -12.54 -1.45
C MET A 57 -10.07 -12.05 -1.04
N LEU A 58 -9.93 -11.56 0.19
CA LEU A 58 -8.63 -11.14 0.72
C LEU A 58 -7.63 -12.30 0.72
N VAL A 59 -8.04 -13.48 1.21
CA VAL A 59 -7.21 -14.69 1.18
C VAL A 59 -6.84 -15.08 -0.26
N ALA A 60 -7.80 -15.05 -1.19
CA ALA A 60 -7.54 -15.37 -2.60
C ALA A 60 -6.50 -14.42 -3.21
N THR A 61 -6.60 -13.11 -2.94
CA THR A 61 -5.63 -12.13 -3.43
C THR A 61 -4.25 -12.25 -2.78
N VAL A 62 -4.17 -12.54 -1.47
CA VAL A 62 -2.89 -12.80 -0.80
C VAL A 62 -2.24 -14.05 -1.39
N LYS A 63 -3.02 -15.12 -1.64
CA LYS A 63 -2.52 -16.34 -2.27
C LYS A 63 -2.08 -16.10 -3.72
N LEU A 64 -2.78 -15.25 -4.47
CA LEU A 64 -2.44 -14.90 -5.85
C LEU A 64 -1.07 -14.20 -5.94
N ILE A 65 -0.80 -13.24 -5.06
CA ILE A 65 0.45 -12.48 -5.11
C ILE A 65 1.63 -13.23 -4.48
N ALA A 66 1.37 -14.07 -3.47
CA ALA A 66 2.42 -14.83 -2.78
C ALA A 66 2.96 -16.00 -3.63
N LEU A 67 2.12 -16.57 -4.50
CA LEU A 67 2.49 -17.75 -5.28
C LEU A 67 2.76 -17.39 -6.74
N PRO A 68 3.73 -18.06 -7.41
CA PRO A 68 3.94 -17.86 -8.83
C PRO A 68 2.70 -18.27 -9.63
N PRO A 69 2.37 -17.56 -10.73
CA PRO A 69 1.20 -17.89 -11.52
C PRO A 69 1.30 -19.30 -12.13
N PRO A 70 0.17 -20.00 -12.32
CA PRO A 70 0.14 -21.28 -13.00
C PRO A 70 0.77 -21.17 -14.39
N ASN A 71 1.69 -22.09 -14.73
CA ASN A 71 2.44 -22.09 -15.99
C ASN A 71 3.21 -20.79 -16.28
N LEU A 72 3.50 -19.97 -15.25
CA LEU A 72 4.13 -18.65 -15.38
C LEU A 72 3.33 -17.65 -16.24
N VAL A 73 2.02 -17.89 -16.41
CA VAL A 73 1.12 -17.01 -17.16
C VAL A 73 0.42 -16.05 -16.20
N ALA A 74 0.86 -14.79 -16.17
CA ALA A 74 0.32 -13.78 -15.26
C ALA A 74 -1.19 -13.53 -15.45
N ARG A 75 -1.69 -13.49 -16.69
CA ARG A 75 -3.13 -13.37 -17.00
C ARG A 75 -3.86 -14.72 -16.88
N SER A 76 -3.65 -15.41 -15.77
CA SER A 76 -4.25 -16.72 -15.46
C SER A 76 -5.78 -16.65 -15.32
N ALA A 77 -6.45 -17.80 -15.38
CA ALA A 77 -7.90 -17.88 -15.16
C ALA A 77 -8.28 -17.38 -13.76
N ILE A 78 -7.52 -17.77 -12.73
CA ILE A 78 -7.79 -17.37 -11.35
C ILE A 78 -7.65 -15.85 -11.14
N TYR A 79 -6.67 -15.20 -11.77
CA TYR A 79 -6.53 -13.74 -11.77
C TYR A 79 -7.80 -13.07 -12.34
N LYS A 80 -8.28 -13.54 -13.50
CA LYS A 80 -9.49 -13.00 -14.13
C LYS A 80 -10.72 -13.19 -13.26
N SER A 81 -10.86 -14.36 -12.63
CA SER A 81 -11.98 -14.66 -11.72
C SER A 81 -11.96 -13.79 -10.48
N ILE A 82 -10.79 -13.62 -9.85
CA ILE A 82 -10.63 -12.71 -8.70
C ILE A 82 -11.03 -11.28 -9.10
N LYS A 83 -10.52 -10.78 -10.23
CA LYS A 83 -10.86 -9.44 -10.73
C LYS A 83 -12.37 -9.28 -10.97
N ALA A 84 -13.00 -10.26 -11.61
CA ALA A 84 -14.45 -10.24 -11.85
C ALA A 84 -15.27 -10.25 -10.56
N ASN A 85 -14.87 -11.03 -9.55
CA ASN A 85 -15.56 -11.07 -8.27
C ASN A 85 -15.39 -9.78 -7.46
N LEU A 86 -14.22 -9.12 -7.51
CA LEU A 86 -14.03 -7.80 -6.88
C LEU A 86 -14.92 -6.73 -7.53
N LEU A 87 -15.02 -6.71 -8.86
CA LEU A 87 -15.94 -5.82 -9.57
C LEU A 87 -17.41 -6.14 -9.22
N SER A 88 -17.76 -7.42 -9.10
CA SER A 88 -19.09 -7.82 -8.65
C SER A 88 -19.39 -7.41 -7.21
N ALA A 89 -18.39 -7.40 -6.32
CA ALA A 89 -18.55 -6.93 -4.95
C ALA A 89 -18.96 -5.46 -4.92
N GLU A 90 -18.28 -4.63 -5.71
CA GLU A 90 -18.57 -3.21 -5.86
C GLU A 90 -19.97 -2.98 -6.45
N ALA A 91 -20.34 -3.72 -7.51
CA ALA A 91 -21.67 -3.61 -8.11
C ALA A 91 -22.81 -3.94 -7.13
N LEU A 92 -22.53 -4.73 -6.09
CA LEU A 92 -23.44 -5.04 -4.99
C LEU A 92 -23.40 -4.02 -3.84
N GLY A 93 -22.60 -2.96 -3.97
CA GLY A 93 -22.44 -1.91 -2.97
C GLY A 93 -21.63 -2.32 -1.74
N LEU A 94 -20.82 -3.38 -1.83
CA LEU A 94 -19.98 -3.82 -0.71
C LEU A 94 -18.77 -2.90 -0.58
N LEU A 95 -18.87 -1.88 0.28
CA LEU A 95 -17.79 -0.97 0.62
C LEU A 95 -17.11 -1.40 1.93
N GLU A 96 -16.23 -2.40 1.83
CA GLU A 96 -15.48 -2.94 2.96
C GLU A 96 -13.95 -2.79 2.79
N LEU A 97 -13.24 -2.63 3.92
CA LEU A 97 -11.77 -2.49 3.94
C LEU A 97 -11.06 -3.71 3.32
N LYS A 98 -11.56 -4.93 3.57
CA LYS A 98 -10.94 -6.15 3.03
C LYS A 98 -11.02 -6.22 1.50
N ILE A 99 -12.13 -5.74 0.92
CA ILE A 99 -12.27 -5.64 -0.54
C ILE A 99 -11.32 -4.58 -1.10
N PHE A 100 -11.17 -3.43 -0.42
CA PHE A 100 -10.16 -2.44 -0.78
C PHE A 100 -8.74 -3.03 -0.74
N GLN A 101 -8.39 -3.73 0.35
CA GLN A 101 -7.11 -4.39 0.51
C GLN A 101 -6.87 -5.45 -0.58
N SER A 102 -7.91 -6.21 -0.95
CA SER A 102 -7.86 -7.12 -2.12
C SER A 102 -7.57 -6.39 -3.43
N LEU A 103 -8.18 -5.22 -3.67
CA LEU A 103 -7.92 -4.41 -4.85
C LEU A 103 -6.48 -3.87 -4.86
N VAL A 104 -5.93 -3.48 -3.70
CA VAL A 104 -4.52 -3.07 -3.56
C VAL A 104 -3.56 -4.23 -3.86
N LEU A 105 -3.85 -5.44 -3.37
CA LEU A 105 -3.06 -6.62 -3.72
C LEU A 105 -3.15 -6.97 -5.22
N LEU A 106 -4.34 -6.83 -5.81
CA LEU A 106 -4.55 -7.07 -7.23
C LEU A 106 -3.77 -6.06 -8.08
N SER A 107 -3.80 -4.77 -7.73
CA SER A 107 -3.02 -3.76 -8.45
C SER A 107 -1.52 -4.01 -8.34
N LEU A 108 -1.05 -4.46 -7.17
CA LEU A 108 0.34 -4.84 -6.97
C LEU A 108 0.76 -6.05 -7.82
N TYR A 109 -0.10 -7.06 -7.91
CA TYR A 109 0.09 -8.21 -8.80
C TYR A 109 0.18 -7.76 -10.27
N GLU A 110 -0.76 -6.92 -10.71
CA GLU A 110 -0.78 -6.41 -12.08
C GLU A 110 0.46 -5.57 -12.41
N LEU A 111 0.91 -4.73 -11.47
CA LEU A 111 2.12 -3.93 -11.61
C LEU A 111 3.37 -4.82 -11.67
N GLY A 112 3.51 -5.76 -10.73
CA GLY A 112 4.65 -6.68 -10.66
C GLY A 112 4.79 -7.60 -11.89
N HIS A 113 3.68 -7.89 -12.58
CA HIS A 113 3.66 -8.67 -13.81
C HIS A 113 3.56 -7.82 -15.09
N ALA A 114 3.72 -6.50 -15.00
CA ALA A 114 3.66 -5.58 -16.14
C ALA A 114 2.35 -5.70 -16.97
N ILE A 115 1.22 -5.91 -16.30
CA ILE A 115 -0.10 -6.03 -16.93
C ILE A 115 -0.68 -4.63 -17.18
N TYR A 116 -0.17 -3.93 -18.20
CA TYR A 116 -0.72 -2.65 -18.66
C TYR A 116 -1.87 -2.87 -19.68
N PRO A 117 -2.93 -2.04 -19.72
CA PRO A 117 -3.25 -0.90 -18.84
C PRO A 117 -4.00 -1.28 -17.54
N GLU A 118 -4.14 -2.58 -17.24
CA GLU A 118 -4.94 -3.05 -16.09
C GLU A 118 -4.43 -2.48 -14.77
N ALA A 119 -3.12 -2.54 -14.50
CA ALA A 119 -2.51 -2.02 -13.28
C ALA A 119 -2.90 -0.55 -13.03
N TYR A 120 -2.77 0.29 -14.07
CA TYR A 120 -3.12 1.71 -14.01
C TYR A 120 -4.60 1.93 -13.67
N MET A 121 -5.49 1.19 -14.33
CA MET A 121 -6.93 1.30 -14.10
C MET A 121 -7.33 0.82 -12.71
N THR A 122 -6.72 -0.27 -12.22
CA THR A 122 -7.00 -0.82 -10.89
C THR A 122 -6.49 0.13 -9.79
N ILE A 123 -5.30 0.74 -9.94
CA ILE A 123 -4.81 1.77 -9.00
C ILE A 123 -5.78 2.96 -8.94
N GLY A 124 -6.17 3.50 -10.10
CA GLY A 124 -7.16 4.58 -10.17
C GLY A 124 -8.52 4.23 -9.53
N HIS A 125 -8.95 2.97 -9.69
CA HIS A 125 -10.13 2.43 -9.02
C HIS A 125 -9.95 2.41 -7.50
N CYS A 126 -8.85 1.84 -7.00
CA CYS A 126 -8.55 1.80 -5.56
C CYS A 126 -8.65 3.18 -4.92
N ILE A 127 -8.10 4.21 -5.56
CA ILE A 127 -8.14 5.58 -5.03
C ILE A 127 -9.59 6.03 -4.78
N ARG A 128 -10.48 5.87 -5.78
CA ARG A 128 -11.91 6.22 -5.65
C ARG A 128 -12.59 5.39 -4.57
N TYR A 129 -12.34 4.10 -4.55
CA TYR A 129 -12.88 3.20 -3.53
C TYR A 129 -12.43 3.59 -2.11
N GLY A 130 -11.16 3.97 -1.95
CA GLY A 130 -10.58 4.44 -0.69
C GLY A 130 -11.20 5.76 -0.22
N HIS A 131 -11.47 6.70 -1.13
CA HIS A 131 -12.23 7.91 -0.79
C HIS A 131 -13.66 7.59 -0.36
N SER A 132 -14.35 6.65 -1.04
CA SER A 132 -15.69 6.20 -0.64
C SER A 132 -15.71 5.55 0.74
N LEU A 133 -14.64 4.86 1.13
CA LEU A 133 -14.44 4.33 2.49
C LEU A 133 -14.02 5.39 3.52
N GLY A 134 -13.67 6.60 3.08
CA GLY A 134 -13.14 7.67 3.93
C GLY A 134 -11.72 7.40 4.45
N LEU A 135 -10.93 6.56 3.78
CA LEU A 135 -9.57 6.22 4.21
C LEU A 135 -8.62 7.42 4.20
N GLU A 136 -8.84 8.38 3.29
CA GLU A 136 -8.09 9.65 3.27
C GLU A 136 -8.16 10.40 4.61
N LYS A 137 -9.31 10.36 5.30
CA LYS A 137 -9.48 11.06 6.58
C LYS A 137 -8.58 10.49 7.68
N THR A 138 -8.15 9.24 7.53
CA THR A 138 -7.24 8.61 8.50
C THR A 138 -5.92 9.36 8.59
N VAL A 139 -5.43 9.95 7.49
CA VAL A 139 -4.18 10.74 7.52
C VAL A 139 -4.36 12.15 8.05
N GLU A 140 -5.59 12.61 8.31
CA GLU A 140 -5.86 13.96 8.83
C GLU A 140 -6.13 13.99 10.34
N GLN A 141 -6.66 12.91 10.89
CA GLN A 141 -7.10 12.81 12.28
C GLN A 141 -6.50 11.58 12.94
N ASP A 142 -6.05 11.72 14.20
CA ASP A 142 -5.70 10.56 15.02
C ASP A 142 -6.96 9.77 15.33
N SER A 143 -6.89 8.44 15.11
CA SER A 143 -7.89 7.39 15.28
C SER A 143 -9.36 7.81 15.31
N PRO A 144 -10.21 7.41 14.33
CA PRO A 144 -11.64 7.67 14.43
C PRO A 144 -12.23 7.03 15.70
N ALA A 145 -13.10 7.78 16.39
CA ALA A 145 -13.66 7.37 17.68
C ALA A 145 -14.26 5.95 17.62
N GLY A 146 -13.80 5.06 18.51
CA GLY A 146 -14.33 3.71 18.67
C GLY A 146 -13.61 2.59 17.90
N LEU A 147 -12.55 2.89 17.12
CA LEU A 147 -11.67 1.86 16.56
C LEU A 147 -10.51 1.54 17.52
N ASP A 148 -10.12 0.27 17.53
CA ASP A 148 -8.84 -0.18 18.07
C ASP A 148 -7.69 0.49 17.29
N ASN A 149 -6.63 1.00 17.94
CA ASN A 149 -5.58 1.72 17.22
C ASN A 149 -4.86 0.84 16.16
N LEU A 150 -4.87 -0.49 16.32
CA LEU A 150 -4.32 -1.44 15.36
C LEU A 150 -5.13 -1.43 14.07
N GLU A 151 -6.46 -1.38 14.17
CA GLU A 151 -7.36 -1.25 13.02
C GLU A 151 -7.29 0.14 12.38
N ALA A 152 -7.18 1.19 13.20
CA ALA A 152 -7.01 2.55 12.72
C ALA A 152 -5.72 2.69 11.91
N GLU A 153 -4.63 2.08 12.39
CA GLU A 153 -3.34 2.07 11.72
C GLU A 153 -3.36 1.19 10.46
N GLU A 154 -4.03 0.03 10.48
CA GLU A 154 -4.20 -0.79 9.28
C GLU A 154 -4.92 -0.03 8.16
N ARG A 155 -5.94 0.77 8.49
CA ARG A 155 -6.63 1.66 7.54
C ARG A 155 -5.72 2.75 7.00
N ARG A 156 -4.93 3.39 7.87
CA ARG A 156 -3.96 4.42 7.50
C ARG A 156 -2.90 3.87 6.55
N ARG A 157 -2.34 2.70 6.87
CA ARG A 157 -1.35 2.00 6.04
C ARG A 157 -1.93 1.56 4.71
N SER A 158 -3.18 1.09 4.70
CA SER A 158 -3.92 0.76 3.48
C SER A 158 -4.08 1.98 2.56
N TRP A 159 -4.34 3.17 3.12
CA TRP A 159 -4.34 4.40 2.33
C TRP A 159 -2.95 4.77 1.82
N TRP A 160 -1.92 4.75 2.66
CA TRP A 160 -0.56 5.04 2.21
C TRP A 160 -0.04 4.07 1.15
N ALA A 161 -0.45 2.80 1.19
CA ALA A 161 -0.09 1.82 0.17
C ALA A 161 -0.57 2.25 -1.22
N ILE A 162 -1.83 2.70 -1.34
CA ILE A 162 -2.34 3.16 -2.64
C ILE A 162 -1.70 4.48 -3.08
N VAL A 163 -1.40 5.39 -2.14
CA VAL A 163 -0.67 6.63 -2.43
C VAL A 163 0.71 6.31 -2.99
N VAL A 164 1.46 5.40 -2.37
CA VAL A 164 2.77 4.95 -2.85
C VAL A 164 2.66 4.33 -4.25
N LEU A 165 1.69 3.44 -4.47
CA LEU A 165 1.51 2.78 -5.78
C LEU A 165 1.16 3.77 -6.90
N GLU A 166 0.32 4.77 -6.65
CA GLU A 166 0.04 5.81 -7.64
C GLU A 166 1.31 6.55 -8.04
N HIS A 167 2.09 7.01 -7.06
CA HIS A 167 3.31 7.77 -7.31
C HIS A 167 4.36 6.93 -8.05
N LEU A 168 4.50 5.65 -7.70
CA LEU A 168 5.33 4.70 -8.42
C LEU A 168 4.88 4.49 -9.87
N MET A 169 3.57 4.49 -10.12
CA MET A 169 3.04 4.30 -11.47
C MET A 169 3.26 5.55 -12.34
N THR A 170 3.13 6.75 -11.77
CA THR A 170 3.43 8.01 -12.47
C THR A 170 4.88 8.17 -12.92
N LEU A 171 5.84 7.40 -12.36
CA LEU A 171 7.22 7.34 -12.88
C LEU A 171 7.28 7.08 -14.40
N GLY A 172 6.30 6.34 -14.94
CA GLY A 172 6.24 6.01 -16.36
C GLY A 172 5.48 7.01 -17.24
N CYS A 173 4.80 8.02 -16.67
CA CYS A 173 3.95 8.98 -17.40
C CYS A 173 3.85 10.30 -16.63
N VAL A 174 4.79 11.20 -16.88
CA VAL A 174 4.99 12.42 -16.08
C VAL A 174 3.92 13.51 -16.34
N ASP A 175 3.29 13.51 -17.52
CA ASP A 175 2.28 14.53 -17.91
C ASP A 175 0.90 14.37 -17.23
N ARG A 176 0.74 13.47 -16.25
CA ARG A 176 -0.57 13.15 -15.66
C ARG A 176 -0.68 13.68 -14.23
N ALA A 177 -1.67 14.53 -13.99
CA ALA A 177 -2.04 14.93 -12.64
C ALA A 177 -2.47 13.70 -11.83
N SER A 178 -1.88 13.53 -10.65
CA SER A 178 -2.23 12.43 -9.73
C SER A 178 -3.71 12.53 -9.32
N PRO A 179 -4.48 11.45 -9.42
CA PRO A 179 -5.85 11.42 -8.92
C PRO A 179 -5.93 11.35 -7.39
N VAL A 180 -4.80 11.04 -6.71
CA VAL A 180 -4.70 11.19 -5.26
C VAL A 180 -4.54 12.67 -4.94
N GLY A 181 -5.48 13.24 -4.17
CA GLY A 181 -5.32 14.60 -3.65
C GLY A 181 -4.00 14.74 -2.89
N HIS A 182 -3.33 15.88 -3.01
CA HIS A 182 -2.03 16.09 -2.37
C HIS A 182 -2.16 15.99 -0.84
N PRO A 183 -1.47 15.04 -0.18
CA PRO A 183 -1.45 14.98 1.27
C PRO A 183 -0.92 16.30 1.84
N LYS A 184 -1.53 16.77 2.92
CA LYS A 184 -1.11 18.00 3.59
C LYS A 184 0.24 17.76 4.26
N ASN A 185 1.02 18.82 4.46
CA ASN A 185 2.25 18.74 5.26
C ASN A 185 1.99 18.22 6.68
N THR A 186 0.79 18.41 7.21
CA THR A 186 0.35 17.89 8.52
C THR A 186 -0.21 16.48 8.46
N SER A 187 -0.26 15.84 7.28
CA SER A 187 -0.79 14.48 7.14
C SER A 187 0.08 13.50 7.92
N LEU A 188 -0.61 12.66 8.69
CA LEU A 188 -0.03 11.65 9.54
C LEU A 188 0.51 10.49 8.69
N LEU A 189 1.80 10.19 8.86
CA LEU A 189 2.51 9.10 8.19
C LEU A 189 2.21 7.74 8.85
N PRO A 190 2.51 6.60 8.21
CA PRO A 190 2.46 5.31 8.90
C PRO A 190 3.34 5.30 10.17
N ALA A 191 2.90 4.58 11.20
CA ALA A 191 3.69 4.28 12.38
C ALA A 191 4.92 3.43 12.04
N ASP A 192 5.85 3.27 12.98
CA ASP A 192 6.98 2.35 12.81
C ASP A 192 6.51 0.89 12.64
N ASP A 193 7.09 0.18 11.66
CA ASP A 193 6.70 -1.19 11.29
C ASP A 193 6.91 -2.20 12.42
N MET A 194 7.98 -2.09 13.21
CA MET A 194 8.22 -3.04 14.31
C MET A 194 7.27 -2.77 15.47
N VAL A 195 7.02 -1.49 15.78
CA VAL A 195 6.09 -1.12 16.86
C VAL A 195 4.67 -1.57 16.54
N TRP A 196 4.25 -1.45 15.28
CA TRP A 196 2.93 -1.89 14.84
C TRP A 196 2.74 -3.41 14.94
N GLU A 197 3.76 -4.20 14.63
CA GLU A 197 3.70 -5.68 14.68
C GLU A 197 3.86 -6.26 16.09
N VAL A 198 4.72 -5.69 16.93
CA VAL A 198 5.10 -6.26 18.23
C VAL A 198 4.18 -5.81 19.37
N ASP A 199 3.81 -4.52 19.40
CA ASP A 199 3.40 -3.91 20.67
C ASP A 199 1.91 -3.65 20.85
N GLY A 200 1.08 -3.82 19.82
CA GLY A 200 -0.38 -3.80 20.01
C GLY A 200 -0.88 -2.65 20.92
N GLN A 201 -0.32 -1.44 20.70
CA GLN A 201 -0.73 -0.15 21.25
C GLN A 201 -0.36 0.18 22.70
N GLN A 202 0.50 1.19 22.87
CA GLN A 202 0.19 2.28 23.82
C GLN A 202 1.04 3.56 23.62
N ASP A 203 2.26 3.49 23.07
CA ASP A 203 3.13 4.67 22.87
C ASP A 203 3.72 4.77 21.44
N VAL A 204 2.86 4.79 20.42
CA VAL A 204 3.31 5.01 19.04
C VAL A 204 3.60 6.49 18.81
N ILE A 205 4.84 6.84 18.47
CA ILE A 205 5.18 8.19 18.01
C ILE A 205 4.65 8.35 16.60
N GLN A 206 3.60 9.16 16.46
CA GLN A 206 2.99 9.46 15.18
C GLN A 206 3.74 10.61 14.48
N HIS A 207 4.34 10.32 13.33
CA HIS A 207 5.04 11.31 12.51
C HIS A 207 4.11 11.98 11.49
N ARG A 208 4.47 13.20 11.08
CA ARG A 208 3.80 13.98 10.03
C ARG A 208 4.68 14.09 8.81
N LEU A 209 4.06 14.32 7.65
CA LEU A 209 4.77 14.47 6.38
C LEU A 209 5.85 15.57 6.40
N CYS A 210 5.65 16.65 7.16
CA CYS A 210 6.64 17.72 7.33
C CYS A 210 7.82 17.38 8.24
N ASP A 211 7.76 16.29 8.99
CA ASP A 211 8.82 15.94 9.93
C ASP A 211 10.08 15.50 9.15
N PRO A 212 11.27 15.90 9.60
CA PRO A 212 12.52 15.50 8.95
C PRO A 212 12.69 13.98 9.03
N PRO A 213 13.18 13.33 7.96
CA PRO A 213 13.34 11.87 7.97
C PRO A 213 14.31 11.44 9.06
N THR A 214 13.94 10.43 9.84
CA THR A 214 14.80 9.82 10.86
C THR A 214 14.81 8.30 10.74
N ALA A 215 15.89 7.66 11.19
CA ALA A 215 16.02 6.20 11.11
C ALA A 215 15.01 5.44 12.02
N THR A 216 14.32 6.15 12.91
CA THR A 216 13.31 5.61 13.82
C THR A 216 11.88 5.63 13.25
N MET A 217 11.67 6.26 12.09
CA MET A 217 10.34 6.34 11.46
C MET A 217 9.85 5.01 10.87
N GLY A 218 10.76 4.08 10.58
CA GLY A 218 10.43 2.81 9.94
C GLY A 218 10.37 2.91 8.42
N ARG A 219 10.48 1.76 7.74
CA ARG A 219 10.66 1.70 6.28
C ARG A 219 9.45 2.22 5.53
N PHE A 220 8.25 1.82 5.95
CA PHE A 220 7.05 2.21 5.22
C PHE A 220 6.75 3.70 5.34
N CYS A 221 7.01 4.29 6.51
CA CYS A 221 6.95 5.73 6.73
C CYS A 221 7.90 6.50 5.79
N LEU A 222 9.18 6.08 5.73
CA LEU A 222 10.17 6.69 4.83
C LEU A 222 9.80 6.48 3.35
N THR A 223 9.20 5.34 3.00
CA THR A 223 8.73 5.04 1.64
C THR A 223 7.55 5.94 1.26
N ALA A 224 6.62 6.18 2.18
CA ALA A 224 5.53 7.13 1.99
C ALA A 224 6.06 8.56 1.78
N GLN A 225 7.05 9.01 2.57
CA GLN A 225 7.71 10.29 2.36
C GLN A 225 8.39 10.37 0.98
N ALA A 226 9.13 9.32 0.59
CA ALA A 226 9.80 9.25 -0.72
C ALA A 226 8.80 9.39 -1.87
N ALA A 227 7.67 8.68 -1.81
CA ALA A 227 6.64 8.73 -2.83
C ALA A 227 6.06 10.15 -3.01
N ILE A 228 5.87 10.88 -1.91
CA ILE A 228 5.37 12.27 -2.00
C ILE A 228 6.43 13.24 -2.53
N LEU A 229 7.69 13.09 -2.12
CA LEU A 229 8.78 13.91 -2.67
C LEU A 229 8.91 13.69 -4.18
N LEU A 230 8.79 12.44 -4.63
CA LEU A 230 8.79 12.11 -6.05
C LEU A 230 7.65 12.83 -6.81
N GLY A 231 6.44 12.83 -6.25
CA GLY A 231 5.31 13.59 -6.81
C GLY A 231 5.63 15.09 -6.93
N LYS A 232 6.26 15.68 -5.91
CA LYS A 232 6.69 17.10 -5.94
C LYS A 232 7.73 17.36 -7.02
N VAL A 233 8.70 16.46 -7.23
CA VAL A 233 9.70 16.58 -8.31
C VAL A 233 9.00 16.64 -9.66
N PHE A 234 8.03 15.75 -9.89
CA PHE A 234 7.30 15.72 -11.15
C PHE A 234 6.45 16.96 -11.38
N MET A 235 5.74 17.44 -10.36
CA MET A 235 5.02 18.71 -10.49
C MET A 235 5.94 19.87 -10.86
N GLN A 236 7.13 19.92 -10.24
CA GLN A 236 8.09 20.98 -10.49
C GLN A 236 8.66 20.95 -11.91
N ILE A 237 8.88 19.77 -12.49
CA ILE A 237 9.33 19.62 -13.88
C ILE A 237 8.25 20.15 -14.86
N HIS A 238 6.97 20.00 -14.50
CA HIS A 238 5.85 20.31 -15.38
C HIS A 238 5.17 21.66 -15.15
N ASP A 239 5.55 22.44 -14.12
CA ASP A 239 4.94 23.74 -13.83
C ASP A 239 5.74 24.92 -14.44
N PRO A 240 5.32 25.45 -15.61
CA PRO A 240 5.98 26.59 -16.24
C PRO A 240 5.70 27.93 -15.53
N ALA A 241 4.78 27.99 -14.56
CA ALA A 241 4.18 29.24 -14.09
C ALA A 241 4.87 29.90 -12.87
N ASN A 242 5.80 29.22 -12.19
CA ASN A 242 6.50 29.81 -11.04
C ASN A 242 7.59 30.82 -11.43
N ASP A 243 7.86 31.81 -10.57
CA ASP A 243 9.02 32.70 -10.71
C ASP A 243 10.33 31.88 -10.67
N GLU A 244 11.30 32.18 -11.55
CA GLU A 244 12.58 31.46 -11.65
C GLU A 244 13.30 31.35 -10.31
N GLY A 245 13.31 32.42 -9.51
CA GLY A 245 13.95 32.42 -8.20
C GLY A 245 13.25 31.53 -7.17
N MET A 246 11.92 31.40 -7.25
CA MET A 246 11.14 30.55 -6.35
C MET A 246 11.29 29.07 -6.72
N ARG A 247 11.32 28.76 -8.02
CA ARG A 247 11.62 27.41 -8.54
C ARG A 247 12.99 26.92 -8.09
N ASP A 248 14.02 27.75 -8.16
CA ASP A 248 15.38 27.37 -7.76
C ASP A 248 15.49 27.13 -6.25
N HIS A 249 14.73 27.85 -5.43
CA HIS A 249 14.69 27.59 -3.99
C HIS A 249 13.99 26.26 -3.69
N GLU A 250 12.82 26.02 -4.27
CA GLU A 250 12.06 24.78 -4.11
C GLU A 250 12.85 23.56 -4.60
N ALA A 251 13.54 23.68 -5.74
CA ALA A 251 14.44 22.64 -6.27
C ALA A 251 15.50 22.23 -5.25
N ARG A 252 16.21 23.21 -4.67
CA ARG A 252 17.28 22.98 -3.70
C ARG A 252 16.76 22.35 -2.42
N VAL A 253 15.60 22.81 -1.93
CA VAL A 253 14.97 22.21 -0.75
C VAL A 253 14.62 20.74 -1.02
N LEU A 254 14.07 20.46 -2.20
CA LEU A 254 13.68 19.11 -2.59
C LEU A 254 14.88 18.18 -2.74
N GLU A 255 15.94 18.63 -3.43
CA GLU A 255 17.20 17.90 -3.59
C GLU A 255 17.84 17.57 -2.24
N ASN A 256 17.96 18.56 -1.35
CA ASN A 256 18.51 18.35 0.00
C ASN A 256 17.65 17.37 0.81
N THR A 257 16.33 17.43 0.68
CA THR A 257 15.41 16.52 1.38
C THR A 257 15.56 15.09 0.87
N ILE A 258 15.65 14.90 -0.46
CA ILE A 258 15.85 13.58 -1.08
C ILE A 258 17.21 12.98 -0.67
N ALA A 259 18.26 13.80 -0.63
CA ALA A 259 19.59 13.38 -0.17
C ALA A 259 19.56 12.93 1.30
N ALA A 260 18.92 13.71 2.18
CA ALA A 260 18.74 13.34 3.58
C ALA A 260 17.93 12.05 3.75
N LEU A 261 16.83 11.91 3.01
CA LEU A 261 15.99 10.71 3.06
C LEU A 261 16.75 9.46 2.59
N THR A 262 17.61 9.60 1.57
CA THR A 262 18.46 8.53 1.06
C THR A 262 19.45 8.06 2.13
N GLU A 263 20.15 8.99 2.77
CA GLU A 263 21.11 8.68 3.83
C GLU A 263 20.40 8.02 5.03
N VAL A 264 19.26 8.57 5.46
CA VAL A 264 18.47 8.03 6.57
C VAL A 264 17.96 6.62 6.25
N SER A 265 17.47 6.39 5.03
CA SER A 265 17.01 5.06 4.59
C SER A 265 18.16 4.05 4.59
N LEU A 266 19.37 4.47 4.22
CA LEU A 266 20.57 3.63 4.29
C LEU A 266 20.95 3.29 5.74
N GLN A 267 20.85 4.27 6.64
CA GLN A 267 21.10 4.07 8.07
C GLN A 267 20.07 3.13 8.71
N GLU A 268 18.79 3.32 8.40
CA GLU A 268 17.70 2.47 8.88
C GLU A 268 17.93 1.00 8.50
N GLY A 269 18.26 0.72 7.23
CA GLY A 269 18.50 -0.65 6.80
C GLY A 269 19.73 -1.29 7.44
N ARG A 270 20.78 -0.50 7.68
CA ARG A 270 21.96 -0.96 8.46
C ARG A 270 21.57 -1.32 9.89
N LEU A 271 20.75 -0.50 10.55
CA LEU A 271 20.29 -0.74 11.92
C LEU A 271 19.44 -2.01 12.02
N ARG A 272 18.62 -2.30 11.01
CA ARG A 272 17.69 -3.45 11.02
C ARG A 272 18.22 -4.71 10.33
N GLY A 273 19.41 -4.66 9.73
CA GLY A 273 20.01 -5.80 9.05
C GLY A 273 19.28 -6.23 7.76
N VAL A 274 18.57 -5.30 7.12
CA VAL A 274 17.77 -5.55 5.91
C VAL A 274 18.36 -4.76 4.73
N GLY A 275 18.45 -5.39 3.54
CA GLY A 275 18.92 -4.71 2.32
C GLY A 275 17.99 -3.57 1.92
N VAL A 276 18.54 -2.36 1.77
CA VAL A 276 17.78 -1.14 1.45
C VAL A 276 17.47 -1.11 -0.04
N CYS A 277 16.28 -1.57 -0.42
CA CYS A 277 15.84 -1.53 -1.81
C CYS A 277 14.54 -0.74 -2.06
N SER A 278 13.84 -0.22 -1.04
CA SER A 278 12.56 0.49 -1.28
C SER A 278 12.66 2.01 -1.49
N PRO A 279 13.38 2.84 -0.69
CA PRO A 279 13.30 4.30 -0.87
C PRO A 279 14.33 4.83 -1.88
N THR A 280 15.54 4.26 -1.89
CA THR A 280 16.64 4.65 -2.81
C THR A 280 16.28 4.42 -4.27
N THR A 281 15.56 3.35 -4.58
CA THR A 281 15.13 3.02 -5.95
C THR A 281 14.11 4.02 -6.50
N ILE A 282 13.33 4.67 -5.62
CA ILE A 282 12.33 5.68 -6.00
C ILE A 282 13.01 7.02 -6.31
N CYS A 283 14.04 7.37 -5.54
CA CYS A 283 14.71 8.68 -5.63
C CYS A 283 15.88 8.73 -6.62
N TYR A 284 16.46 7.58 -7.01
CA TYR A 284 17.59 7.50 -7.94
C TYR A 284 17.23 6.69 -9.19
N ARG A 285 16.58 7.32 -10.16
CA ARG A 285 16.62 6.91 -11.57
C ARG A 285 16.54 8.11 -12.49
#